data_AF-A0A6G4V2Z9-F1
#
_entry.id   AF-A0A6G4V2Z9-F1
#
_cell.length_a   1.000
_cell.length_b   1.000
_cell.length_c   1.000
_cell.angle_alpha   90.00
_cell.angle_beta   90.00
_cell.angle_gamma   90.00
#
_symmetry.space_group_name_H-M   'P 1'
#
loop_
_entity.id
_entity.type
_entity.pdbx_description
1 polymer ?
#
loop_
_entity_poly.entity_id
_entity_poly.type
_entity_poly.pdbx_seq_one_letter_code
_entity_poly.pdbx_strand_id
1 'polypeptide(L)'
;MSVYIRPAPLRAPTSHRPHHQFGDHPSAQRILDRLTEVPTCPCDAAWNVLTGNRRWLAFNCGAATADGRDRNMAWRTFTDAPSTVFRSAGHLNSFRAAIVAGLRAAARRYPTDPELRSLVRDLHEVSGNFAGLWDAKGQPQNEGDQLTVDDPDLGRFTLDTDVLTVEPGDLRVVVLSAPVNSPDASRLAAITG
;
A
#
# COMPACT_ATOMS: atom_id res chain seq x y z
N MET A 1 22.65 24.47 -15.65
CA MET A 1 23.32 23.16 -15.62
C MET A 1 22.22 22.09 -15.68
N SER A 2 21.81 21.67 -16.87
CA SER A 2 20.71 20.70 -17.03
C SER A 2 21.23 19.27 -16.88
N VAL A 3 20.74 18.55 -15.87
CA VAL A 3 21.02 17.13 -15.69
C VAL A 3 20.11 16.35 -16.63
N TYR A 4 20.71 15.73 -17.65
CA TYR A 4 20.03 14.81 -18.55
C TYR A 4 19.96 13.43 -17.88
N ILE A 5 18.81 13.09 -17.29
CA ILE A 5 18.59 11.75 -16.73
C ILE A 5 18.31 10.80 -17.90
N ARG A 6 19.30 9.98 -18.23
CA ARG A 6 19.16 8.92 -19.23
C ARG A 6 18.15 7.89 -18.69
N PRO A 7 17.05 7.59 -19.40
CA PRO A 7 16.12 6.55 -18.95
C PRO A 7 16.84 5.20 -18.93
N ALA A 8 16.76 4.49 -17.81
CA ALA A 8 17.26 3.13 -17.71
C ALA A 8 16.48 2.23 -18.71
N PRO A 9 17.14 1.25 -19.36
CA PRO A 9 16.44 0.34 -20.23
C PRO A 9 15.38 -0.44 -19.44
N LEU A 10 14.17 -0.54 -20.00
CA LEU A 10 13.09 -1.38 -19.48
C LEU A 10 13.61 -2.82 -19.39
N ARG A 11 13.79 -3.33 -18.16
CA ARG A 11 14.09 -4.75 -17.94
C ARG A 11 12.95 -5.59 -18.55
N ALA A 12 13.33 -6.63 -19.29
CA ALA A 12 12.41 -7.63 -19.83
C ALA A 12 11.45 -8.12 -18.74
N PRO A 13 10.17 -8.41 -19.07
CA PRO A 13 9.21 -8.91 -18.10
C PRO A 13 9.73 -10.23 -17.52
N THR A 14 10.04 -10.24 -16.22
CA THR A 14 10.34 -11.45 -15.48
C THR A 14 9.03 -12.22 -15.29
N SER A 15 9.00 -13.49 -15.72
CA SER A 15 7.79 -14.31 -15.71
C SER A 15 7.25 -14.59 -14.29
N HIS A 16 8.13 -14.54 -13.29
CA HIS A 16 7.83 -14.76 -11.87
C HIS A 16 8.14 -13.49 -11.06
N ARG A 17 7.33 -13.17 -10.03
CA ARG A 17 7.76 -12.15 -9.07
C ARG A 17 8.97 -12.70 -8.31
N PRO A 18 10.06 -11.96 -8.17
CA PRO A 18 11.03 -12.29 -7.16
C PRO A 18 10.30 -12.29 -5.81
N HIS A 19 10.56 -13.29 -4.96
CA HIS A 19 10.18 -13.22 -3.55
C HIS A 19 11.03 -12.12 -2.91
N HIS A 20 10.64 -10.87 -3.16
CA HIS A 20 11.38 -9.71 -2.72
C HIS A 20 11.32 -9.67 -1.20
N GLN A 21 12.47 -9.92 -0.58
CA GLN A 21 12.65 -9.44 0.77
C GLN A 21 12.89 -7.94 0.66
N PHE A 22 12.41 -7.17 1.63
CA PHE A 22 12.64 -5.72 1.62
C PHE A 22 14.14 -5.38 1.55
N GLY A 23 15.01 -6.25 2.08
CA GLY A 23 16.48 -6.14 2.01
C GLY A 23 17.06 -6.16 0.59
N ASP A 24 16.30 -6.60 -0.42
CA ASP A 24 16.73 -6.56 -1.82
C ASP A 24 16.69 -5.13 -2.42
N HIS A 25 16.16 -4.16 -1.65
CA HIS A 25 16.06 -2.75 -2.04
C HIS A 25 16.86 -1.83 -1.10
N PRO A 26 18.20 -1.90 -1.09
CA PRO A 26 19.02 -1.19 -0.10
C PRO A 26 18.89 0.34 -0.18
N SER A 27 18.62 0.89 -1.37
CA SER A 27 18.36 2.33 -1.51
C SER A 27 16.99 2.73 -0.95
N ALA A 28 15.95 1.91 -1.14
CA ALA A 28 14.64 2.16 -0.56
C ALA A 28 14.69 2.02 0.96
N GLN A 29 15.41 1.01 1.46
CA GLN A 29 15.66 0.83 2.89
C GLN A 29 16.32 2.06 3.51
N ARG A 30 17.41 2.59 2.94
CA ARG A 30 18.03 3.82 3.45
C ARG A 30 17.09 5.04 3.45
N ILE A 31 16.19 5.15 2.48
CA ILE A 31 15.19 6.24 2.46
C ILE A 31 14.19 6.03 3.60
N LEU A 32 13.67 4.82 3.76
CA LEU A 32 12.68 4.49 4.77
C LEU A 32 13.24 4.58 6.19
N ASP A 33 14.52 4.26 6.38
CA ASP A 33 15.26 4.48 7.63
C ASP A 33 15.34 5.98 8.02
N ARG A 34 15.12 6.90 7.06
CA ARG A 34 15.03 8.35 7.31
C ARG A 34 13.60 8.87 7.45
N LEU A 35 12.60 8.08 7.08
CA LEU A 35 11.19 8.41 7.23
C LEU A 35 10.67 7.91 8.58
N THR A 36 11.22 8.45 9.66
CA THR A 36 10.88 8.05 11.05
C THR A 36 9.66 8.77 11.59
N GLU A 37 9.35 9.96 11.07
CA GLU A 37 8.29 10.84 11.58
C GLU A 37 6.91 10.55 10.97
N VAL A 38 6.86 9.83 9.84
CA VAL A 38 5.61 9.49 9.15
C VAL A 38 5.45 7.97 9.11
N PRO A 39 4.25 7.42 9.33
CA PRO A 39 3.99 6.00 9.18
C PRO A 39 4.26 5.55 7.74
N THR A 40 5.06 4.50 7.58
CA THR A 40 5.39 3.96 6.25
C THR A 40 5.30 2.44 6.21
N CYS A 41 4.74 1.92 5.13
CA CYS A 41 4.54 0.49 4.90
C CYS A 41 4.94 0.07 3.48
N PRO A 42 6.17 -0.44 3.32
CA PRO A 42 6.59 -1.08 2.10
C PRO A 42 5.78 -2.34 1.79
N CYS A 43 5.29 -2.44 0.57
CA CYS A 43 4.51 -3.56 0.05
C CYS A 43 5.08 -4.03 -1.30
N ASP A 44 4.96 -5.33 -1.59
CA ASP A 44 5.34 -5.87 -2.89
C ASP A 44 4.31 -5.58 -4.01
N ALA A 45 4.55 -6.16 -5.19
CA ALA A 45 3.68 -6.05 -6.36
C ALA A 45 2.23 -6.50 -6.12
N ALA A 46 2.02 -7.42 -5.19
CA ALA A 46 0.74 -8.01 -4.86
C ALA A 46 0.12 -7.39 -3.60
N TRP A 47 0.66 -6.28 -3.08
CA TRP A 47 0.24 -5.64 -1.84
C TRP A 47 0.49 -6.48 -0.57
N ASN A 48 1.46 -7.42 -0.61
CA ASN A 48 1.93 -8.04 0.62
C ASN A 48 2.77 -7.03 1.40
N VAL A 49 2.43 -6.79 2.67
CA VAL A 49 3.22 -5.96 3.56
C VAL A 49 4.56 -6.64 3.80
N LEU A 50 5.65 -5.99 3.40
CA LEU A 50 7.01 -6.49 3.55
C LEU A 50 7.60 -6.09 4.91
N THR A 51 7.30 -4.87 5.36
CA THR A 51 7.68 -4.31 6.65
C THR A 51 6.82 -3.08 6.95
N GLY A 52 6.98 -2.50 8.14
CA GLY A 52 6.46 -1.19 8.49
C GLY A 52 7.37 -0.56 9.53
N ASN A 53 7.55 0.77 9.46
CA ASN A 53 8.29 1.46 10.51
C ASN A 53 7.50 1.44 11.84
N ARG A 54 8.16 1.78 12.96
CA ARG A 54 7.51 1.74 14.29
C ARG A 54 6.19 2.50 14.34
N ARG A 55 6.09 3.65 13.68
CA ARG A 55 4.85 4.44 13.62
C ARG A 55 3.74 3.72 12.85
N TRP A 56 4.05 3.00 11.76
CA TRP A 56 3.06 2.19 11.05
C TRP A 56 2.45 1.09 11.93
N LEU A 57 3.29 0.43 12.74
CA LEU A 57 2.84 -0.68 13.59
C LEU A 57 1.79 -0.24 14.62
N ALA A 58 1.77 1.04 15.02
CA ALA A 58 0.78 1.57 15.94
C ALA A 58 -0.67 1.55 15.41
N PHE A 59 -0.88 1.54 14.08
CA PHE A 59 -2.22 1.58 13.49
C PHE A 59 -2.84 0.20 13.24
N ASN A 60 -2.13 -0.89 13.54
CA ASN A 60 -2.60 -2.25 13.28
C ASN A 60 -3.16 -2.46 11.84
N CYS A 61 -2.60 -1.76 10.86
CA CYS A 61 -3.04 -1.74 9.45
C CYS A 61 -2.52 -2.93 8.63
N GLY A 62 -2.28 -4.07 9.31
CA GLY A 62 -1.54 -5.21 8.76
C GLY A 62 -0.14 -5.26 9.35
N ALA A 63 0.13 -6.31 10.13
CA ALA A 63 1.45 -6.60 10.64
C ALA A 63 2.21 -7.44 9.60
N ALA A 64 3.49 -7.13 9.39
CA ALA A 64 4.37 -8.01 8.60
C ALA A 64 4.48 -9.42 9.21
N THR A 65 4.17 -9.56 10.49
CA THR A 65 4.13 -10.81 11.24
C THR A 65 2.83 -11.60 11.08
N ALA A 66 1.84 -11.08 10.34
CA ALA A 66 0.60 -11.80 10.09
C ALA A 66 0.82 -12.91 9.05
N ASP A 67 0.20 -14.06 9.27
CA ASP A 67 0.37 -15.21 8.38
C ASP A 67 -0.55 -15.16 7.15
N GLY A 68 -0.07 -15.72 6.04
CA GLY A 68 -0.89 -16.00 4.87
C GLY A 68 -1.48 -14.76 4.18
N ARG A 69 -2.82 -14.65 4.17
CA ARG A 69 -3.56 -13.55 3.54
C ARG A 69 -3.69 -12.33 4.44
N ASP A 70 -3.52 -12.48 5.75
CA ASP A 70 -3.75 -11.39 6.69
C ASP A 70 -2.65 -10.31 6.66
N ARG A 71 -1.47 -10.63 6.09
CA ARG A 71 -0.42 -9.65 5.72
C ARG A 71 -0.68 -8.92 4.41
N ASN A 72 -1.70 -9.29 3.64
CA ASN A 72 -1.95 -8.72 2.33
C ASN A 72 -2.93 -7.55 2.44
N MET A 73 -2.48 -6.34 2.13
CA MET A 73 -3.28 -5.13 2.28
C MET A 73 -4.51 -5.13 1.34
N ALA A 74 -4.39 -5.70 0.14
CA ALA A 74 -5.53 -5.86 -0.75
C ALA A 74 -6.57 -6.80 -0.13
N TRP A 75 -6.15 -7.96 0.37
CA TRP A 75 -7.01 -8.91 1.04
C TRP A 75 -7.78 -8.26 2.20
N ARG A 76 -7.07 -7.61 3.13
CA ARG A 76 -7.70 -6.93 4.27
C ARG A 76 -8.73 -5.88 3.85
N THR A 77 -8.41 -5.11 2.79
CA THR A 77 -9.28 -4.03 2.29
C THR A 77 -10.57 -4.55 1.64
N PHE A 78 -10.51 -5.71 0.98
CA PHE A 78 -11.65 -6.28 0.25
C PHE A 78 -12.45 -7.33 1.05
N THR A 79 -11.93 -7.75 2.20
CA THR A 79 -12.59 -8.66 3.16
C THR A 79 -13.02 -7.98 4.45
N ASP A 80 -12.88 -6.65 4.52
CA ASP A 80 -13.23 -5.81 5.67
C ASP A 80 -12.62 -6.32 6.98
N ALA A 81 -11.33 -6.70 6.93
CA ALA A 81 -10.60 -7.17 8.10
C ALA A 81 -10.56 -6.08 9.19
N PRO A 82 -10.62 -6.45 10.49
CA PRO A 82 -10.59 -5.49 11.59
C PRO A 82 -9.38 -4.54 11.51
N SER A 83 -9.62 -3.25 11.74
CA SER A 83 -8.60 -2.20 11.72
C SER A 83 -9.01 -1.04 12.64
N THR A 84 -8.01 -0.29 13.14
CA THR A 84 -8.23 0.97 13.88
C THR A 84 -8.29 2.18 12.95
N VAL A 85 -8.13 1.98 11.64
CA VAL A 85 -8.31 3.01 10.62
C VAL A 85 -9.55 2.75 9.80
N PHE A 86 -10.24 3.83 9.47
CA PHE A 86 -11.50 3.84 8.76
C PHE A 86 -11.40 4.78 7.58
N ARG A 87 -12.13 4.50 6.50
CA ARG A 87 -12.25 5.41 5.36
C ARG A 87 -13.71 5.76 5.18
N SER A 88 -13.98 6.99 4.76
CA SER A 88 -15.31 7.30 4.21
C SER A 88 -15.57 6.43 2.98
N ALA A 89 -16.84 6.23 2.61
CA ALA A 89 -17.18 5.41 1.45
C ALA A 89 -16.48 5.88 0.16
N GLY A 90 -16.33 7.21 -0.02
CA GLY A 90 -15.63 7.80 -1.15
C GLY A 90 -14.14 7.42 -1.17
N HIS A 91 -13.42 7.70 -0.08
CA HIS A 91 -11.99 7.37 0.01
C HIS A 91 -11.73 5.86 -0.06
N LEU A 92 -12.58 5.04 0.56
CA LEU A 92 -12.47 3.58 0.45
C LEU A 92 -12.60 3.09 -1.00
N ASN A 93 -13.53 3.67 -1.76
CA ASN A 93 -13.69 3.33 -3.18
C ASN A 93 -12.47 3.75 -4.00
N SER A 94 -11.93 4.95 -3.77
CA SER A 94 -10.69 5.42 -4.41
C SER A 94 -9.50 4.50 -4.10
N PHE A 95 -9.33 4.12 -2.83
CA PHE A 95 -8.26 3.22 -2.39
C PHE A 95 -8.40 1.81 -2.99
N ARG A 96 -9.62 1.23 -2.96
CA ARG A 96 -9.93 -0.05 -3.61
C ARG A 96 -9.61 -0.03 -5.11
N ALA A 97 -9.97 1.05 -5.79
CA ALA A 97 -9.70 1.22 -7.20
C ALA A 97 -8.19 1.31 -7.49
N ALA A 98 -7.42 2.02 -6.66
CA ALA A 98 -5.95 2.06 -6.74
C ALA A 98 -5.31 0.68 -6.53
N ILE A 99 -5.78 -0.09 -5.54
CA ILE A 99 -5.33 -1.47 -5.32
C ILE A 99 -5.57 -2.34 -6.56
N VAL A 100 -6.78 -2.31 -7.12
CA VAL A 100 -7.14 -3.11 -8.31
C VAL A 100 -6.30 -2.70 -9.52
N ALA A 101 -6.07 -1.41 -9.74
CA ALA A 101 -5.18 -0.95 -10.79
C ALA A 101 -3.75 -1.48 -10.60
N GLY A 102 -3.23 -1.45 -9.37
CA GLY A 102 -1.93 -2.01 -9.02
C GLY A 102 -1.84 -3.51 -9.29
N LEU A 103 -2.83 -4.29 -8.85
CA LEU A 103 -2.88 -5.73 -9.07
C LEU A 103 -3.02 -6.11 -10.55
N ARG A 104 -3.77 -5.33 -11.34
CA ARG A 104 -3.85 -5.52 -12.80
C ARG A 104 -2.51 -5.26 -13.48
N ALA A 105 -1.80 -4.21 -13.07
CA ALA A 105 -0.46 -3.93 -13.59
C ALA A 105 0.50 -5.07 -13.25
N ALA A 106 0.50 -5.53 -11.99
CA ALA A 106 1.29 -6.67 -11.54
C ALA A 106 0.94 -7.95 -12.32
N ALA A 107 -0.34 -8.27 -12.53
CA ALA A 107 -0.77 -9.48 -13.24
C ALA A 107 -0.36 -9.47 -14.72
N ARG A 108 -0.33 -8.30 -15.38
CA ARG A 108 0.20 -8.16 -16.74
C ARG A 108 1.71 -8.36 -16.78
N ARG A 109 2.43 -7.89 -15.75
CA ARG A 109 3.89 -7.96 -15.67
C ARG A 109 4.40 -9.35 -15.27
N TYR A 110 3.66 -10.04 -14.41
CA TYR A 110 3.99 -11.34 -13.82
C TYR A 110 2.91 -12.39 -14.13
N PRO A 111 2.64 -12.70 -15.42
CA PRO A 111 1.49 -13.52 -15.81
C PRO A 111 1.56 -14.98 -15.32
N THR A 112 2.76 -15.48 -14.98
CA THR A 112 2.94 -16.87 -14.52
C THR A 112 3.12 -16.98 -13.01
N ASP A 113 2.94 -15.90 -12.25
CA ASP A 113 3.04 -15.92 -10.79
C ASP A 113 1.86 -16.65 -10.14
N PRO A 114 2.07 -17.81 -9.50
CA PRO A 114 0.98 -18.60 -8.94
C PRO A 114 0.32 -17.95 -7.72
N GLU A 115 1.09 -17.24 -6.89
CA GLU A 115 0.56 -16.60 -5.67
C GLU A 115 -0.32 -15.39 -6.01
N LEU A 116 0.11 -14.57 -6.97
CA LEU A 116 -0.65 -13.42 -7.45
C LEU A 116 -1.93 -13.89 -8.14
N ARG A 117 -1.86 -14.92 -8.98
CA ARG A 117 -3.05 -15.52 -9.61
C ARG A 117 -4.01 -16.07 -8.58
N SER A 118 -3.50 -16.77 -7.55
CA SER A 118 -4.33 -17.23 -6.44
C SER A 118 -4.96 -16.05 -5.71
N LEU A 119 -4.21 -14.99 -5.40
CA LEU A 119 -4.74 -13.81 -4.71
C LEU A 119 -5.90 -13.19 -5.46
N VAL A 120 -5.72 -12.95 -6.76
CA VAL A 120 -6.74 -12.34 -7.62
C VAL A 120 -7.98 -13.23 -7.71
N ARG A 121 -7.81 -14.54 -7.90
CA ARG A 121 -8.92 -15.49 -7.93
C ARG A 121 -9.69 -15.46 -6.61
N ASP A 122 -8.98 -15.64 -5.50
CA ASP A 122 -9.61 -15.73 -4.19
C ASP A 122 -10.36 -14.42 -3.87
N LEU A 123 -9.76 -13.25 -4.16
CA LEU A 123 -10.41 -11.93 -4.03
C LEU A 123 -11.66 -11.77 -4.90
N HIS A 124 -11.63 -12.28 -6.13
CA HIS A 124 -12.77 -12.27 -7.05
C HIS A 124 -13.93 -13.11 -6.51
N GLU A 125 -13.61 -14.26 -5.91
CA GLU A 125 -14.61 -15.15 -5.30
C GLU A 125 -15.23 -14.57 -4.02
N VAL A 126 -14.42 -13.95 -3.14
CA VAL A 126 -14.90 -13.52 -1.82
C VAL A 126 -15.45 -12.09 -1.78
N SER A 127 -15.19 -11.26 -2.80
CA SER A 127 -15.55 -9.84 -2.76
C SER A 127 -16.18 -9.36 -4.07
N GLY A 128 -17.50 -9.17 -4.06
CA GLY A 128 -18.23 -8.61 -5.20
C GLY A 128 -17.74 -7.20 -5.61
N ASN A 129 -17.28 -6.40 -4.64
CA ASN A 129 -16.65 -5.11 -4.92
C ASN A 129 -15.34 -5.26 -5.68
N PHE A 130 -14.50 -6.24 -5.30
CA PHE A 130 -13.29 -6.55 -6.05
C PHE A 130 -13.63 -7.02 -7.45
N ALA A 131 -14.53 -7.99 -7.61
CA ALA A 131 -14.94 -8.51 -8.92
C ALA A 131 -15.44 -7.39 -9.85
N GLY A 132 -16.33 -6.53 -9.35
CA GLY A 132 -16.84 -5.39 -10.12
C GLY A 132 -15.74 -4.44 -10.58
N LEU A 133 -14.80 -4.06 -9.70
CA LEU A 133 -13.67 -3.21 -10.07
C LEU A 133 -12.68 -3.93 -11.00
N TRP A 134 -12.47 -5.24 -10.80
CA TRP A 134 -11.54 -6.07 -11.57
C TRP A 134 -12.02 -6.36 -12.99
N ASP A 135 -13.33 -6.33 -13.24
CA ASP A 135 -13.91 -6.56 -14.56
C ASP A 135 -14.22 -5.23 -15.29
N ALA A 136 -14.34 -4.12 -14.57
CA ALA A 136 -14.62 -2.80 -15.15
C ALA A 136 -13.43 -2.25 -15.98
N LYS A 137 -13.68 -1.83 -17.23
CA LYS A 137 -12.64 -1.30 -18.13
C LYS A 137 -12.17 0.13 -17.80
N GLY A 138 -12.65 0.73 -16.72
CA GLY A 138 -12.29 2.08 -16.30
C GLY A 138 -10.95 2.14 -15.56
N GLN A 139 -10.20 3.21 -15.78
CA GLN A 139 -9.06 3.57 -14.94
C GLN A 139 -9.59 4.33 -13.72
N PRO A 140 -9.15 4.03 -12.48
CA PRO A 140 -9.55 4.79 -11.31
C PRO A 140 -9.22 6.27 -11.49
N GLN A 141 -10.14 7.15 -11.13
CA GLN A 141 -9.78 8.52 -10.84
C GLN A 141 -9.10 8.53 -9.47
N ASN A 142 -7.85 9.00 -9.44
CA ASN A 142 -7.11 9.12 -8.20
C ASN A 142 -7.38 10.51 -7.62
N GLU A 143 -8.43 10.62 -6.80
CA GLU A 143 -8.82 11.87 -6.14
C GLU A 143 -8.08 12.11 -4.81
N GLY A 144 -7.01 11.34 -4.55
CA GLY A 144 -6.39 11.26 -3.23
C GLY A 144 -7.15 10.31 -2.30
N ASP A 145 -6.40 9.61 -1.45
CA ASP A 145 -6.98 8.75 -0.41
C ASP A 145 -6.77 9.41 0.95
N GLN A 146 -7.78 9.35 1.80
CA GLN A 146 -7.69 9.79 3.19
C GLN A 146 -8.26 8.70 4.09
N LEU A 147 -7.62 8.50 5.23
CA LEU A 147 -8.10 7.64 6.28
C LEU A 147 -8.29 8.42 7.57
N THR A 148 -9.20 7.94 8.40
CA THR A 148 -9.45 8.42 9.73
C THR A 148 -8.97 7.38 10.72
N VAL A 149 -8.13 7.80 11.64
CA VAL A 149 -7.64 6.96 12.75
C VAL A 149 -8.56 7.19 13.94
N ASP A 150 -8.96 6.11 14.62
CA ASP A 150 -9.66 6.18 15.91
C ASP A 150 -8.72 5.66 17.01
N ASP A 151 -7.98 6.59 17.62
CA ASP A 151 -7.01 6.28 18.66
C ASP A 151 -7.63 6.49 20.06
N PRO A 152 -7.50 5.53 21.00
CA PRO A 152 -8.09 5.63 22.34
C PRO A 152 -7.63 6.86 23.14
N ASP A 153 -6.37 7.29 22.96
CA ASP A 153 -5.74 8.32 23.78
C ASP A 153 -5.71 9.67 23.06
N LEU A 154 -5.56 9.67 21.73
CA LEU A 154 -5.43 10.87 20.90
C LEU A 154 -6.74 11.30 20.22
N GLY A 155 -7.77 10.46 20.31
CA GLY A 155 -9.05 10.63 19.66
C GLY A 155 -8.98 10.45 18.15
N ARG A 156 -9.98 11.00 17.45
CA ARG A 156 -10.13 10.84 16.00
C ARG A 156 -9.38 11.92 15.21
N PHE A 157 -8.63 11.52 14.19
CA PHE A 157 -7.91 12.42 13.28
C PHE A 157 -7.77 11.84 11.88
N THR A 158 -7.57 12.70 10.88
CA THR A 158 -7.51 12.32 9.47
C THR A 158 -6.09 12.42 8.94
N LEU A 159 -5.71 11.43 8.14
CA LEU A 159 -4.42 11.36 7.46
C LEU A 159 -4.64 11.21 5.95
N ASP A 160 -3.83 11.93 5.19
CA ASP A 160 -3.66 11.70 3.76
C ASP A 160 -2.87 10.39 3.55
N THR A 161 -3.29 9.60 2.57
CA THR A 161 -2.68 8.33 2.20
C THR A 161 -2.08 8.42 0.80
N ASP A 162 -0.76 8.34 0.75
CA ASP A 162 0.00 8.34 -0.50
C ASP A 162 0.59 6.96 -0.77
N VAL A 163 0.56 6.53 -2.03
CA VAL A 163 1.20 5.29 -2.49
C VAL A 163 2.32 5.65 -3.45
N LEU A 164 3.55 5.59 -2.96
CA LEU A 164 4.76 5.85 -3.74
C LEU A 164 5.23 4.56 -4.40
N THR A 165 5.58 4.59 -5.68
CA THR A 165 6.16 3.43 -6.39
C THR A 165 7.66 3.67 -6.62
N VAL A 166 8.49 2.68 -6.25
CA VAL A 166 9.96 2.76 -6.38
C VAL A 166 10.43 1.97 -7.59
N GLU A 167 11.05 2.68 -8.54
CA GLU A 167 11.60 2.13 -9.79
C GLU A 167 13.14 1.96 -9.72
N PRO A 168 13.75 0.98 -10.44
CA PRO A 168 13.08 -0.10 -11.16
C PRO A 168 12.55 -1.17 -10.19
N GLY A 169 11.28 -1.53 -10.33
CA GLY A 169 10.66 -2.54 -9.49
C GLY A 169 9.19 -2.28 -9.23
N ASP A 170 8.58 -3.15 -8.42
CA ASP A 170 7.16 -3.08 -8.07
C ASP A 170 6.95 -2.86 -6.56
N LEU A 171 7.97 -2.28 -5.90
CA LEU A 171 7.89 -1.89 -4.51
C LEU A 171 6.97 -0.67 -4.39
N ARG A 172 5.92 -0.83 -3.59
CA ARG A 172 5.00 0.24 -3.20
C ARG A 172 5.32 0.65 -1.78
N VAL A 173 5.26 1.93 -1.47
CA VAL A 173 5.38 2.45 -0.12
C VAL A 173 4.12 3.23 0.17
N VAL A 174 3.31 2.71 1.10
CA VAL A 174 2.18 3.47 1.65
C VAL A 174 2.73 4.43 2.69
N VAL A 175 2.40 5.71 2.57
CA VAL A 175 2.80 6.78 3.48
C VAL A 175 1.54 7.44 4.01
N LEU A 176 1.48 7.61 5.33
CA LEU A 176 0.42 8.40 5.96
C LEU A 176 0.98 9.75 6.39
N SER A 177 0.29 10.82 6.06
CA SER A 177 0.72 12.17 6.42
C SER A 177 -0.45 13.05 6.83
N ALA A 178 -0.14 14.17 7.45
CA ALA A 178 -1.09 15.22 7.74
C ALA A 178 -0.47 16.57 7.34
N PRO A 179 -1.28 17.59 6.99
CA PRO A 179 -0.76 18.91 6.70
C PRO A 179 0.13 19.44 7.84
N VAL A 180 1.30 19.98 7.49
CA VAL A 180 2.25 20.50 8.48
C VAL A 180 1.59 21.59 9.34
N ASN A 181 1.90 21.60 10.64
CA ASN A 181 1.31 22.51 11.65
C ASN A 181 -0.21 22.36 11.86
N SER A 182 -0.82 21.26 11.41
CA SER A 182 -2.22 20.94 11.72
C SER A 182 -2.37 20.22 13.06
N PRO A 183 -3.55 20.25 13.70
CA PRO A 183 -3.85 19.42 14.87
C PRO A 183 -3.63 17.92 14.60
N ASP A 184 -3.94 17.46 13.39
CA ASP A 184 -3.77 16.06 12.99
C ASP A 184 -2.29 15.69 12.85
N ALA A 185 -1.43 16.62 12.43
CA ALA A 185 0.02 16.42 12.46
C ALA A 185 0.56 16.32 13.90
N SER A 186 0.02 17.11 14.84
CA SER A 186 0.39 16.99 16.26
C SER A 186 -0.04 15.65 16.86
N ARG A 187 -1.25 15.16 16.53
CA ARG A 187 -1.71 13.83 16.95
C ARG A 187 -0.86 12.72 16.33
N LEU A 188 -0.61 12.79 15.02
CA LEU A 188 0.26 11.84 14.33
C LEU A 188 1.66 11.76 14.98
N ALA A 189 2.24 12.91 15.33
CA ALA A 189 3.53 12.97 15.99
C ALA A 189 3.51 12.33 17.40
N ALA A 190 2.39 12.43 18.12
CA ALA A 190 2.19 11.89 19.47
C ALA A 190 1.97 10.36 19.51
N ILE A 191 1.72 9.72 18.37
CA ILE A 191 1.58 8.26 18.31
C ILE A 191 2.90 7.60 18.68
N THR A 192 2.89 6.87 19.79
CA THR A 192 3.99 6.03 20.24
C THR A 192 3.61 4.56 20.02
N GLY A 193 4.29 3.88 19.09
CA GLY A 193 4.22 2.43 18.95
C GLY A 193 5.04 1.68 19.99
#